data_AF-A0A8I0GT46-F1
#
_entry.id   AF-A0A8I0GT46-F1
#
_cell.length_a   1.000
_cell.length_b   1.000
_cell.length_c   1.000
_cell.angle_alpha   90.00
_cell.angle_beta   90.00
_cell.angle_gamma   90.00
#
_symmetry.space_group_name_H-M   'P 1'
#
loop_
_entity.id
_entity.type
_entity.pdbx_description
1 polymer ?
#
loop_
_entity_poly.entity_id
_entity_poly.type
_entity_poly.pdbx_seq_one_letter_code
_entity_poly.pdbx_strand_id
1 'polypeptide(L)'
;MIRSSLAAIVPTLMLCAGIFPATAAAAPQPLAAQAENRPRLILLGTAAGPVPRAERSQPASLLAVGGKTYLIDAGDGVSRQFARARISPARLDAIFVSHLHFDHILGLGPVMAFSWIEGRTAPLPLWGPPGLDETVRRNADALETGANIFKPQLP
;
A
#
# COMPACT_ATOMS: atom_id res chain seq x y z
N MET A 1 -63.58 -47.83 0.14
CA MET A 1 -63.06 -46.87 -0.85
C MET A 1 -63.55 -45.48 -0.45
N ILE A 2 -62.69 -44.48 -0.67
CA ILE A 2 -62.85 -43.04 -0.44
C ILE A 2 -62.42 -42.55 0.97
N ARG A 3 -61.39 -41.70 0.91
CA ARG A 3 -60.56 -41.08 1.95
C ARG A 3 -61.15 -39.73 2.39
N SER A 4 -60.68 -39.23 3.54
CA SER A 4 -60.24 -37.83 3.80
C SER A 4 -60.60 -37.46 5.26
N SER A 5 -59.71 -37.60 6.24
CA SER A 5 -58.63 -36.67 6.60
C SER A 5 -59.13 -35.26 6.92
N LEU A 6 -59.04 -34.84 8.19
CA LEU A 6 -58.30 -33.66 8.64
C LEU A 6 -58.47 -33.45 10.15
N ALA A 7 -57.35 -33.52 10.86
CA ALA A 7 -57.17 -33.14 12.26
C ALA A 7 -56.54 -31.74 12.32
N ALA A 8 -56.94 -30.92 13.29
CA ALA A 8 -56.16 -29.76 13.77
C ALA A 8 -56.67 -29.39 15.19
N ILE A 9 -55.93 -29.63 16.27
CA ILE A 9 -54.75 -28.90 16.80
C ILE A 9 -55.16 -27.77 17.76
N VAL A 10 -54.92 -28.03 19.05
CA VAL A 10 -54.91 -27.10 20.18
C VAL A 10 -53.63 -26.26 20.11
N PRO A 11 -53.65 -24.92 20.25
CA PRO A 11 -52.43 -24.17 20.41
C PRO A 11 -52.07 -24.08 21.90
N THR A 12 -51.02 -24.80 22.29
CA THR A 12 -50.28 -24.54 23.54
C THR A 12 -49.47 -23.26 23.34
N LEU A 13 -49.77 -22.24 24.15
CA LEU A 13 -49.08 -20.95 24.18
C LEU A 13 -47.63 -21.16 24.66
N MET A 14 -46.66 -21.18 23.73
CA MET A 14 -45.23 -21.26 24.05
C MET A 14 -44.70 -19.84 24.30
N LEU A 15 -44.35 -19.54 25.56
CA LEU A 15 -43.72 -18.29 25.96
C LEU A 15 -42.24 -18.31 25.55
N CYS A 16 -41.92 -17.75 24.37
CA CYS A 16 -40.55 -17.49 23.97
C CYS A 16 -40.03 -16.25 24.70
N ALA A 17 -39.14 -16.44 25.68
CA ALA A 17 -38.35 -15.35 26.26
C ALA A 17 -37.38 -14.81 25.20
N GLY A 18 -37.69 -13.65 24.64
CA GLY A 18 -36.84 -12.95 23.69
C GLY A 18 -35.59 -12.40 24.39
N ILE A 19 -34.43 -13.00 24.12
CA ILE A 19 -33.13 -12.39 24.39
C ILE A 19 -32.90 -11.35 23.30
N PHE A 20 -33.19 -10.08 23.58
CA PHE A 20 -32.70 -9.00 22.74
C PHE A 20 -31.20 -8.83 23.01
N PRO A 21 -30.32 -8.88 21.98
CA PRO A 21 -28.94 -8.48 22.20
C PRO A 21 -28.97 -6.97 22.46
N ALA A 22 -28.51 -6.57 23.64
CA ALA A 22 -28.26 -5.17 23.92
C ALA A 22 -27.25 -4.65 22.89
N THR A 23 -27.69 -3.81 21.96
CA THR A 23 -26.79 -3.06 21.10
C THR A 23 -26.07 -2.06 22.00
N ALA A 24 -24.89 -2.45 22.48
CA ALA A 24 -23.99 -1.51 23.12
C ALA A 24 -23.65 -0.43 22.08
N ALA A 25 -24.23 0.76 22.23
CA ALA A 25 -23.79 1.93 21.51
C ALA A 25 -22.30 2.12 21.83
N ALA A 26 -21.45 1.93 20.81
CA ALA A 26 -20.02 2.06 20.97
C ALA A 26 -19.71 3.46 21.51
N ALA A 27 -19.09 3.52 22.69
CA ALA A 27 -18.68 4.78 23.29
C ALA A 27 -17.76 5.54 22.31
N PRO A 28 -17.87 6.89 22.23
CA PRO A 28 -17.01 7.68 21.37
C PRO A 28 -15.55 7.42 21.74
N GLN A 29 -14.80 6.86 20.80
CA GLN A 29 -13.37 6.61 20.95
C GLN A 29 -12.65 7.94 21.17
N PRO A 30 -11.66 8.01 22.07
CA PRO A 30 -10.97 9.26 22.37
C PRO A 30 -10.32 9.85 21.10
N LEU A 31 -10.40 11.17 20.96
CA LEU A 31 -9.84 11.94 19.84
C LEU A 31 -8.35 11.61 19.55
N ALA A 32 -7.61 11.18 20.58
CA ALA A 32 -6.22 10.72 20.46
C ALA A 32 -6.07 9.40 19.67
N ALA A 33 -6.99 8.44 19.81
CA ALA A 33 -6.98 7.21 19.01
C ALA A 33 -7.35 7.46 17.53
N GLN A 34 -8.08 8.54 17.26
CA GLN A 34 -8.34 9.01 15.90
C GLN A 34 -7.16 9.76 15.28
N ALA A 35 -6.21 10.28 16.08
CA ALA A 35 -5.03 10.97 15.57
C ALA A 35 -4.09 10.02 14.82
N GLU A 36 -4.00 8.75 15.23
CA GLU A 36 -3.23 7.69 14.58
C GLU A 36 -3.74 7.33 13.18
N ASN A 37 -5.01 7.63 12.86
CA ASN A 37 -5.67 7.32 11.59
C ASN A 37 -5.89 8.53 10.68
N ARG A 38 -5.37 9.71 11.03
CA ARG A 38 -5.51 10.88 10.15
C ARG A 38 -4.69 10.67 8.87
N PRO A 39 -5.25 11.00 7.69
CA PRO A 39 -4.48 11.02 6.46
C PRO A 39 -3.27 11.95 6.59
N ARG A 40 -2.10 11.48 6.16
CA ARG A 40 -0.85 12.26 6.15
C ARG A 40 -0.24 12.21 4.76
N LEU A 41 0.17 13.38 4.28
CA LEU A 41 0.97 13.52 3.06
C LEU A 41 2.37 14.01 3.46
N ILE A 42 3.40 13.26 3.09
CA ILE A 42 4.80 13.62 3.32
C ILE A 42 5.44 13.86 1.97
N LEU A 43 5.93 15.08 1.77
CA LEU A 43 6.59 15.47 0.52
C LEU A 43 8.06 15.02 0.59
N LEU A 44 8.35 13.85 0.01
CA LEU A 44 9.69 13.31 -0.05
C LEU A 44 10.55 14.07 -1.05
N GLY A 45 9.97 14.51 -2.17
CA GLY A 45 10.64 15.34 -3.14
C GLY A 45 9.63 16.15 -3.93
N THR A 46 10.04 17.35 -4.32
CA THR A 46 9.13 18.36 -4.87
C THR A 46 9.75 19.18 -6.00
N ALA A 47 11.03 18.96 -6.33
CA ALA A 47 11.69 19.61 -7.45
C ALA A 47 11.14 19.09 -8.79
N ALA A 48 10.58 19.94 -9.63
CA ALA A 48 10.32 19.58 -11.02
C ALA A 48 11.63 19.27 -11.74
N GLY A 49 11.71 18.18 -12.49
CA GLY A 49 12.93 17.76 -13.17
C GLY A 49 12.90 17.99 -14.68
N PRO A 50 13.67 17.20 -15.48
CA PRO A 50 14.54 16.08 -15.06
C PRO A 50 15.94 16.49 -14.60
N VAL A 51 16.25 17.78 -14.52
CA VAL A 51 17.57 18.24 -14.06
C VAL A 51 17.72 18.01 -12.54
N PRO A 52 18.74 17.25 -12.09
CA PRO A 52 19.00 17.05 -10.66
C PRO A 52 19.32 18.38 -9.95
N ARG A 53 18.93 18.49 -8.68
CA ARG A 53 19.27 19.63 -7.81
C ARG A 53 19.86 19.14 -6.49
N ALA A 54 20.86 19.85 -5.98
CA ALA A 54 21.57 19.45 -4.78
C ALA A 54 20.69 19.52 -3.51
N GLU A 55 19.80 20.51 -3.44
CA GLU A 55 19.02 20.81 -2.25
C GLU A 55 17.67 20.10 -2.21
N ARG A 56 17.18 19.61 -3.36
CA ARG A 56 15.78 19.18 -3.49
C ARG A 56 15.62 17.99 -4.44
N SER A 57 15.12 16.89 -3.89
CA SER A 57 14.77 15.67 -4.65
C SER A 57 13.59 15.89 -5.60
N GLN A 58 13.56 15.10 -6.67
CA GLN A 58 12.52 15.09 -7.70
C GLN A 58 11.17 14.58 -7.16
N PRO A 59 10.06 14.69 -7.91
CA PRO A 59 8.73 14.43 -7.37
C PRO A 59 8.59 13.04 -6.74
N ALA A 60 8.23 13.04 -5.47
CA ALA A 60 7.88 11.85 -4.71
C ALA A 60 7.08 12.27 -3.48
N SER A 61 5.90 11.68 -3.28
CA SER A 61 5.05 11.97 -2.13
C SER A 61 4.60 10.68 -1.45
N LEU A 62 4.70 10.61 -0.14
CA LEU A 62 4.19 9.49 0.65
C LEU A 62 2.81 9.84 1.19
N LEU A 63 1.80 9.07 0.83
CA LEU A 63 0.44 9.18 1.35
C LEU A 63 0.19 8.05 2.35
N ALA A 64 -0.01 8.38 3.62
CA ALA A 64 -0.46 7.45 4.64
C ALA A 64 -1.95 7.71 4.94
N VAL A 65 -2.83 6.75 4.65
CA VAL A 65 -4.28 6.88 4.82
C VAL A 65 -4.92 5.51 5.04
N GLY A 66 -5.88 5.41 5.96
CA GLY A 66 -6.60 4.15 6.21
C GLY A 66 -5.70 2.99 6.65
N GLY A 67 -4.64 3.28 7.40
CA GLY A 67 -3.64 2.28 7.82
C GLY A 67 -2.71 1.80 6.70
N LYS A 68 -2.79 2.40 5.51
CA LYS A 68 -2.01 2.05 4.32
C LYS A 68 -1.03 3.17 3.97
N THR A 69 0.10 2.80 3.37
CA THR A 69 1.15 3.73 2.97
C THR A 69 1.44 3.59 1.48
N TYR A 70 1.29 4.67 0.73
CA TYR A 70 1.46 4.70 -0.71
C TYR A 70 2.55 5.67 -1.11
N LEU A 71 3.36 5.32 -2.10
CA LEU A 71 4.28 6.25 -2.75
C LEU A 71 3.64 6.75 -4.04
N ILE A 72 3.60 8.05 -4.24
CA ILE A 72 3.14 8.72 -5.46
C ILE A 72 4.37 9.31 -6.12
N ASP A 73 4.73 8.75 -7.27
CA ASP A 73 5.97 8.95 -8.01
C ASP A 73 7.25 8.59 -7.22
N ALA A 74 8.29 8.25 -7.97
CA ALA A 74 9.59 7.87 -7.45
C ALA A 74 10.69 8.58 -8.22
N GLY A 75 10.78 9.90 -8.05
CA GLY A 75 11.85 10.70 -8.65
C GLY A 75 13.23 10.44 -8.05
N ASP A 76 14.27 10.94 -8.73
CA ASP A 76 15.64 10.89 -8.23
C ASP A 76 15.77 11.49 -6.82
N GLY A 77 16.58 10.81 -6.00
CA GLY A 77 16.82 11.15 -4.60
C GLY A 77 15.76 10.63 -3.62
N VAL A 78 14.66 10.00 -4.07
CA VAL A 78 13.60 9.50 -3.18
C VAL A 78 14.11 8.54 -2.10
N SER A 79 15.06 7.64 -2.39
CA SER A 79 15.61 6.71 -1.39
C SER A 79 16.34 7.43 -0.25
N ARG A 80 17.06 8.51 -0.55
CA ARG A 80 17.70 9.34 0.48
C ARG A 80 16.65 10.07 1.33
N GLN A 81 15.51 10.41 0.74
CA GLN A 81 14.42 11.07 1.42
C GLN A 81 13.65 10.11 2.34
N PHE A 82 13.47 8.84 1.95
CA PHE A 82 13.02 7.77 2.85
C PHE A 82 13.92 7.64 4.08
N ALA A 83 15.24 7.57 3.87
CA ALA A 83 16.21 7.48 4.95
C ALA A 83 16.14 8.72 5.89
N ARG A 84 16.08 9.94 5.32
CA ARG A 84 15.92 11.18 6.10
C ARG A 84 14.62 11.22 6.89
N ALA A 85 13.53 10.72 6.32
CA ALA A 85 12.23 10.63 6.98
C ALA A 85 12.17 9.48 8.02
N ARG A 86 13.18 8.60 8.07
CA ARG A 86 13.19 7.36 8.87
C ARG A 86 11.98 6.48 8.56
N ILE A 87 11.61 6.40 7.29
CA ILE A 87 10.51 5.58 6.79
C ILE A 87 11.12 4.50 5.91
N SER A 88 10.83 3.25 6.26
CA SER A 88 11.25 2.10 5.46
C SER A 88 10.40 1.99 4.18
N PRO A 89 11.00 1.92 2.98
CA PRO A 89 10.28 1.54 1.76
C PRO A 89 9.67 0.13 1.86
N ALA A 90 10.13 -0.74 2.76
CA ALA A 90 9.52 -2.05 3.02
C ALA A 90 8.05 -1.93 3.53
N ARG A 91 7.61 -0.76 3.99
CA ARG A 91 6.24 -0.51 4.48
C ARG A 91 5.24 -0.08 3.41
N LEU A 92 5.65 0.09 2.15
CA LEU A 92 4.77 0.55 1.07
C LEU A 92 3.69 -0.48 0.67
N ASP A 93 2.42 -0.13 0.74
CA ASP A 93 1.35 -0.99 0.23
C ASP A 93 1.26 -0.96 -1.31
N ALA A 94 1.60 0.16 -1.95
CA ALA A 94 1.72 0.28 -3.39
C ALA A 94 2.53 1.52 -3.81
N ILE A 95 2.95 1.55 -5.07
CA ILE A 95 3.47 2.74 -5.76
C ILE A 95 2.48 3.14 -6.85
N PHE A 96 2.20 4.44 -6.97
CA PHE A 96 1.46 5.04 -8.06
C PHE A 96 2.40 5.94 -8.86
N VAL A 97 2.47 5.74 -10.17
CA VAL A 97 3.25 6.56 -11.10
C VAL A 97 2.29 7.39 -11.93
N SER A 98 2.44 8.71 -11.88
CA SER A 98 1.57 9.65 -12.58
C SER A 98 1.80 9.61 -14.10
N HIS A 99 3.06 9.64 -14.53
CA HIS A 99 3.48 9.55 -15.93
C HIS A 99 4.94 9.08 -16.02
N LEU A 100 5.41 8.77 -17.24
CA LEU A 100 6.71 8.15 -17.48
C LEU A 100 7.84 9.14 -17.82
N HIS A 101 7.77 10.37 -17.31
CA HIS A 101 8.94 11.26 -17.36
C HIS A 101 9.98 10.83 -16.32
N PHE A 102 11.25 11.04 -16.66
CA PHE A 102 12.37 10.57 -15.86
C PHE A 102 12.36 11.10 -14.42
N ASP A 103 11.90 12.32 -14.20
CA ASP A 103 11.79 12.87 -12.85
C ASP A 103 10.77 12.20 -11.96
N HIS A 104 9.87 11.37 -12.51
CA HIS A 104 8.89 10.62 -11.74
C HIS A 104 9.25 9.14 -11.56
N ILE A 105 10.25 8.63 -12.28
CA ILE A 105 10.52 7.18 -12.36
C ILE A 105 11.97 6.76 -12.12
N LEU A 106 12.95 7.67 -12.15
CA LEU A 106 14.38 7.30 -12.00
C LEU A 106 14.70 6.66 -10.63
N GLY A 107 13.89 6.91 -9.61
CA GLY A 107 14.00 6.31 -8.29
C GLY A 107 13.32 4.95 -8.14
N LEU A 108 12.59 4.43 -9.14
CA LEU A 108 11.85 3.17 -9.02
C LEU A 108 12.77 1.98 -8.70
N GLY A 109 13.85 1.79 -9.45
CA GLY A 109 14.82 0.72 -9.20
C GLY A 109 15.36 0.75 -7.76
N PRO A 110 15.97 1.86 -7.31
CA PRO A 110 16.44 1.99 -5.93
C PRO A 110 15.35 1.75 -4.88
N VAL A 111 14.12 2.24 -5.07
CA VAL A 111 13.02 2.00 -4.12
C VAL A 111 12.68 0.51 -4.04
N MET A 112 12.60 -0.19 -5.18
CA MET A 112 12.35 -1.64 -5.22
C MET A 112 13.48 -2.41 -4.52
N ALA A 113 14.72 -2.06 -4.79
CA ALA A 113 15.89 -2.68 -4.18
C ALA A 113 15.92 -2.50 -2.66
N PHE A 114 15.79 -1.26 -2.17
CA PHE A 114 15.82 -1.00 -0.73
C PHE A 114 14.60 -1.56 -0.01
N SER A 115 13.44 -1.58 -0.66
CA SER A 115 12.27 -2.29 -0.17
C SER A 115 12.58 -3.77 0.12
N TRP A 116 13.25 -4.46 -0.82
CA TRP A 116 13.66 -5.85 -0.65
C TRP A 116 14.76 -6.02 0.42
N ILE A 117 15.81 -5.18 0.38
CA ILE A 117 16.92 -5.18 1.36
C ILE A 117 16.39 -4.98 2.78
N GLU A 118 15.38 -4.13 2.96
CA GLU A 118 14.75 -3.87 4.26
C GLU A 118 13.67 -4.90 4.65
N GLY A 119 13.61 -6.04 3.94
CA GLY A 119 12.87 -7.22 4.39
C GLY A 119 11.44 -7.34 3.85
N ARG A 120 11.05 -6.62 2.79
CA ARG A 120 9.79 -6.93 2.09
C ARG A 120 9.81 -8.36 1.55
N THR A 121 8.78 -9.13 1.87
CA THR A 121 8.55 -10.50 1.35
C THR A 121 7.35 -10.61 0.42
N ALA A 122 6.37 -9.72 0.56
CA ALA A 122 5.21 -9.65 -0.34
C ALA A 122 5.55 -8.87 -1.63
N PRO A 123 4.91 -9.16 -2.77
CA PRO A 123 5.04 -8.32 -3.97
C PRO A 123 4.71 -6.85 -3.67
N LEU A 124 5.44 -5.93 -4.32
CA LEU A 124 5.13 -4.49 -4.27
C LEU A 124 4.28 -4.13 -5.49
N PRO A 125 2.98 -3.82 -5.34
CA PRO A 125 2.13 -3.40 -6.45
C PRO A 125 2.54 -2.04 -7.00
N LEU A 126 2.56 -1.90 -8.33
CA LEU A 126 2.77 -0.63 -9.02
C LEU A 126 1.59 -0.35 -9.96
N TRP A 127 1.12 0.88 -9.95
CA TRP A 127 0.02 1.37 -10.78
C TRP A 127 0.47 2.60 -11.56
N GLY A 128 0.08 2.71 -12.82
CA GLY A 128 0.41 3.89 -13.62
C GLY A 128 0.00 3.73 -15.09
N PRO A 129 0.52 4.58 -15.98
CA PRO A 129 0.12 4.61 -17.38
C PRO A 129 0.66 3.39 -18.18
N PRO A 130 0.16 3.17 -19.41
CA PRO A 130 0.76 2.22 -20.35
C PRO A 130 2.28 2.45 -20.50
N GLY A 131 3.07 1.37 -20.50
CA GLY A 131 4.54 1.40 -20.55
C GLY A 131 5.24 1.36 -19.18
N LEU A 132 4.48 1.47 -18.07
CA LEU A 132 5.04 1.27 -16.73
C LEU A 132 5.57 -0.15 -16.54
N ASP A 133 4.87 -1.15 -17.08
CA ASP A 133 5.26 -2.57 -17.04
C ASP A 133 6.66 -2.79 -17.63
N GLU A 134 6.94 -2.19 -18.78
CA GLU A 134 8.26 -2.27 -19.39
C GLU A 134 9.32 -1.56 -18.53
N THR A 135 9.00 -0.40 -17.98
CA THR A 135 9.89 0.35 -17.08
C THR A 135 10.25 -0.48 -15.84
N VAL A 136 9.25 -1.12 -15.22
CA VAL A 136 9.43 -1.97 -14.04
C VAL A 136 10.27 -3.19 -14.38
N ARG A 137 9.98 -3.87 -15.49
CA ARG A 137 10.75 -5.03 -15.95
C ARG A 137 12.23 -4.67 -16.15
N ARG A 138 12.53 -3.59 -16.87
CA ARG A 138 13.92 -3.15 -17.11
C ARG A 138 14.66 -2.81 -15.82
N ASN A 139 13.99 -2.20 -14.84
CA ASN A 139 14.59 -1.96 -13.54
C ASN A 139 14.81 -3.28 -12.78
N ALA A 140 13.87 -4.22 -12.80
CA ALA A 140 14.02 -5.52 -12.17
C ALA A 140 15.19 -6.33 -12.77
N ASP A 141 15.31 -6.35 -14.10
CA ASP A 141 16.42 -7.00 -14.81
C ASP A 141 17.78 -6.41 -14.37
N ALA A 142 17.86 -5.08 -14.24
CA ALA A 142 19.08 -4.41 -13.77
C ALA A 142 19.42 -4.77 -12.31
N LEU A 143 18.41 -4.88 -11.44
CA LEU A 143 18.59 -5.27 -10.04
C LEU A 143 18.96 -6.74 -9.86
N GLU A 144 18.50 -7.63 -10.76
CA GLU A 144 18.80 -9.06 -10.69
C GLU A 144 20.31 -9.34 -10.76
N THR A 145 21.08 -8.51 -11.48
CA THR A 145 22.55 -8.62 -11.52
C THR A 145 23.15 -8.43 -10.12
N GLY A 146 22.65 -7.44 -9.37
CA GLY A 146 23.07 -7.18 -7.98
C GLY A 146 22.58 -8.25 -6.99
N ALA A 147 21.42 -8.86 -7.23
CA ALA A 147 20.95 -9.99 -6.41
C ALA A 147 21.79 -11.25 -6.62
N ASN A 148 22.50 -11.35 -7.75
CA ASN A 148 23.31 -12.49 -8.16
C ASN A 148 24.82 -12.32 -7.85
N ILE A 149 25.21 -11.43 -6.93
CA ILE A 149 26.62 -11.14 -6.60
C ILE A 149 27.44 -12.35 -6.14
N PHE A 150 26.80 -13.42 -5.68
CA PHE A 150 27.48 -14.66 -5.26
C PHE A 150 27.60 -15.69 -6.39
N LYS A 151 27.01 -15.42 -7.56
CA LYS A 151 27.16 -16.28 -8.74
C LYS A 151 28.45 -15.91 -9.47
N PRO A 152 29.18 -16.89 -10.04
CA PRO A 152 30.30 -16.60 -10.94
C PRO A 152 29.84 -15.65 -12.06
N GLN A 153 30.57 -14.55 -12.26
CA GLN A 153 30.27 -13.55 -13.29
C GLN A 153 31.28 -13.62 -14.43
N LEU A 154 31.00 -12.89 -15.52
CA LEU A 154 31.90 -12.78 -16.67
C LEU A 154 33.32 -12.36 -16.20
N PRO A 155 34.38 -12.84 -16.86
CA PRO A 155 35.75 -12.37 -16.58
C PRO A 155 35.89 -10.87 -16.81
#